data_AF-A0A091LL62-F1
#
_entry.id   AF-A0A091LL62-F1
#
_cell.length_a   1.000
_cell.length_b   1.000
_cell.length_c   1.000
_cell.angle_alpha   90.00
_cell.angle_beta   90.00
_cell.angle_gamma   90.00
#
_symmetry.space_group_name_H-M   'P 1'
#
loop_
_entity.id
_entity.type
_entity.pdbx_description
1 polymer ?
#
loop_
_entity_poly.entity_id
_entity_poly.type
_entity_poly.pdbx_seq_one_letter_code
_entity_poly.pdbx_strand_id
1 'polypeptide(L)'
;QPPKKAKKKIEGGSNVFSMFEQTQIQEFKEAFTIMDQNRDGFIDKADLRDTFAALGRLNVKNEELEDMVKEAPGPINFTVFLTMFGEKLKG
;
A
#
# COMPACT_ATOMS: atom_id res chain seq x y z
N GLN A 1 37.06 -14.73 24.91
CA GLN A 1 36.00 -13.69 24.79
C GLN A 1 36.69 -12.35 24.55
N PRO A 2 36.14 -11.35 23.82
CA PRO A 2 34.72 -11.03 23.54
C PRO A 2 34.43 -10.73 22.03
N PRO A 3 33.30 -10.13 21.61
CA PRO A 3 31.89 -10.40 21.94
C PRO A 3 31.05 -10.81 20.70
N LYS A 4 29.87 -11.36 21.01
CA LYS A 4 28.75 -11.69 20.12
C LYS A 4 28.25 -10.45 19.36
N LYS A 5 28.09 -10.54 18.03
CA LYS A 5 27.08 -9.74 17.31
C LYS A 5 26.05 -10.71 16.74
N ALA A 6 25.02 -10.95 17.55
CA ALA A 6 23.75 -11.46 17.06
C ALA A 6 23.29 -10.53 15.93
N LYS A 7 23.31 -11.03 14.69
CA LYS A 7 22.54 -10.42 13.62
C LYS A 7 21.09 -10.58 14.03
N LYS A 8 20.53 -9.46 14.51
CA LYS A 8 19.16 -9.26 14.94
C LYS A 8 18.26 -10.00 13.95
N LYS A 9 17.74 -11.16 14.34
CA LYS A 9 16.58 -11.75 13.67
C LYS A 9 15.54 -10.64 13.68
N ILE A 10 15.00 -10.33 12.51
CA ILE A 10 13.83 -9.48 12.39
C ILE A 10 12.68 -10.30 13.00
N GLU A 11 12.61 -10.32 14.34
CA GLU A 11 11.42 -10.74 15.07
C GLU A 11 10.41 -9.62 14.90
N GLY A 12 9.61 -9.78 13.86
CA GLY A 12 8.50 -8.92 13.48
C GLY A 12 7.80 -9.44 12.23
N GLY A 13 7.87 -10.75 11.98
CA GLY A 13 7.17 -11.43 10.89
C GLY A 13 5.66 -11.55 11.16
N SER A 14 5.01 -10.46 11.53
CA SER A 14 3.57 -10.34 11.37
C SER A 14 3.34 -10.18 9.88
N ASN A 15 3.08 -11.31 9.20
CA ASN A 15 2.60 -11.30 7.83
C ASN A 15 1.41 -10.32 7.81
N VAL A 16 1.51 -9.19 7.11
CA VAL A 16 0.44 -8.17 7.11
C VAL A 16 -0.89 -8.78 6.66
N PHE A 17 -0.82 -9.83 5.84
CA PHE A 17 -1.93 -10.68 5.43
C PHE A 17 -2.63 -11.41 6.60
N SER A 18 -1.95 -11.69 7.71
CA SER A 18 -2.55 -12.29 8.90
C SER A 18 -3.36 -11.29 9.73
N MET A 19 -3.28 -10.00 9.42
CA MET A 19 -4.01 -8.94 10.12
C MET A 19 -5.44 -8.78 9.58
N PHE A 20 -5.76 -9.40 8.45
CA PHE A 20 -7.03 -9.29 7.75
C PHE A 20 -7.65 -10.66 7.50
N GLU A 21 -8.98 -10.72 7.41
CA GLU A 21 -9.69 -11.93 6.98
C GLU A 21 -9.47 -12.20 5.48
N GLN A 22 -9.62 -13.45 5.04
CA GLN A 22 -9.46 -13.78 3.60
C GLN A 22 -10.41 -12.98 2.71
N THR A 23 -11.64 -12.72 3.17
CA THR A 23 -12.63 -11.91 2.48
C THR A 23 -12.14 -10.49 2.28
N GLN A 24 -11.65 -9.83 3.34
CA GLN A 24 -11.07 -8.49 3.27
C GLN A 24 -9.86 -8.45 2.33
N ILE A 25 -8.99 -9.47 2.36
CA ILE A 25 -7.84 -9.55 1.45
C ILE A 25 -8.31 -9.63 0.00
N GLN A 26 -9.39 -10.36 -0.30
CA GLN A 26 -9.98 -10.37 -1.65
C GLN A 26 -10.52 -8.98 -2.03
N GLU A 27 -11.27 -8.32 -1.15
CA GLU A 27 -11.80 -6.99 -1.40
C GLU A 27 -10.68 -5.96 -1.65
N PHE A 28 -9.61 -6.00 -0.85
CA PHE A 28 -8.43 -5.16 -1.07
C PHE A 28 -7.73 -5.47 -2.38
N LYS A 29 -7.69 -6.75 -2.79
CA LYS A 29 -7.10 -7.15 -4.07
C LYS A 29 -7.93 -6.65 -5.24
N GLU A 30 -9.25 -6.71 -5.16
CA GLU A 30 -10.14 -6.16 -6.17
C GLU A 30 -10.01 -4.64 -6.25
N ALA A 31 -10.00 -3.95 -5.11
CA ALA A 31 -9.75 -2.51 -5.05
C ALA A 31 -8.39 -2.14 -5.66
N PHE A 32 -7.33 -2.86 -5.29
CA PHE A 32 -5.99 -2.66 -5.86
C PHE A 32 -5.99 -2.84 -7.37
N THR A 33 -6.69 -3.86 -7.88
CA THR A 33 -6.80 -4.13 -9.33
C THR A 33 -7.58 -3.04 -10.08
N ILE A 34 -8.54 -2.39 -9.41
CA ILE A 34 -9.27 -1.24 -9.96
C ILE A 34 -8.37 0.00 -9.96
N MET A 35 -7.49 0.14 -8.96
CA MET A 35 -6.59 1.28 -8.88
C MET A 35 -5.41 1.18 -9.85
N ASP A 36 -4.77 0.01 -9.94
CA ASP A 36 -3.65 -0.31 -10.84
C ASP A 36 -4.16 -0.46 -12.28
N GLN A 37 -4.35 0.68 -12.95
CA GLN A 37 -4.91 0.76 -14.31
C GLN A 37 -3.96 0.17 -15.34
N ASN A 38 -2.66 0.39 -15.15
CA ASN A 38 -1.63 -0.07 -16.06
C ASN A 38 -1.25 -1.56 -15.84
N ARG A 39 -1.66 -2.15 -14.70
CA ARG A 39 -1.43 -3.55 -14.29
C ARG A 39 0.05 -3.92 -14.12
N ASP A 40 0.88 -2.98 -13.67
CA ASP A 40 2.29 -3.22 -13.39
C ASP A 40 2.52 -3.77 -11.96
N GLY A 41 1.48 -3.83 -11.13
CA GLY A 41 1.52 -4.31 -9.76
C GLY A 41 1.90 -3.24 -8.73
N PHE A 42 2.00 -1.98 -9.16
CA PHE A 42 2.27 -0.81 -8.34
C PHE A 42 1.22 0.27 -8.61
N ILE A 43 0.88 1.05 -7.58
CA ILE A 43 0.02 2.23 -7.76
C ILE A 43 0.93 3.44 -7.86
N ASP A 44 0.89 4.09 -9.02
CA ASP A 44 1.60 5.34 -9.26
C ASP A 44 0.65 6.57 -9.32
N LYS A 45 1.24 7.73 -9.61
CA LYS A 45 0.50 9.00 -9.70
C LYS A 45 -0.54 8.99 -10.82
N ALA A 46 -0.26 8.32 -11.94
CA ALA A 46 -1.18 8.23 -13.06
C ALA A 46 -2.37 7.31 -12.70
N ASP A 47 -2.10 6.18 -12.07
CA ASP A 47 -3.12 5.25 -11.57
C ASP A 47 -4.07 5.95 -10.59
N LEU A 48 -3.54 6.73 -9.64
CA LEU A 48 -4.36 7.52 -8.71
C LEU A 48 -5.21 8.55 -9.46
N ARG A 49 -4.64 9.26 -10.43
CA ARG A 49 -5.37 10.25 -11.22
C ARG A 49 -6.55 9.60 -11.95
N ASP A 50 -6.33 8.47 -12.59
CA ASP A 50 -7.35 7.75 -13.34
C ASP A 50 -8.42 7.15 -12.41
N THR A 51 -7.99 6.65 -11.24
CA THR A 51 -8.90 6.21 -10.18
C THR A 51 -9.81 7.35 -9.73
N PHE A 52 -9.26 8.53 -9.43
CA PHE A 52 -10.05 9.69 -9.03
C PHE A 52 -10.98 10.18 -10.14
N ALA A 53 -10.53 10.12 -11.40
CA ALA A 53 -11.36 10.42 -12.55
C ALA A 53 -12.55 9.46 -12.66
N ALA A 54 -12.34 8.16 -12.45
CA ALA A 54 -13.40 7.15 -12.42
C ALA A 54 -14.40 7.38 -11.29
N LEU A 55 -13.96 7.95 -10.16
CA LEU A 55 -14.81 8.37 -9.04
C LEU A 55 -15.49 9.74 -9.25
N GLY A 56 -15.35 10.34 -10.43
CA GLY A 56 -15.95 11.64 -10.78
C GLY A 56 -15.18 12.86 -10.28
N ARG A 57 -13.98 12.67 -9.72
CA ARG A 57 -13.12 13.74 -9.21
C ARG A 57 -12.00 14.04 -10.21
N LEU A 58 -12.34 14.81 -11.25
CA LEU A 58 -11.43 15.10 -12.38
C LEU A 58 -10.37 16.17 -12.09
N ASN A 59 -10.57 16.98 -11.04
CA ASN A 59 -9.74 18.16 -10.74
C ASN A 59 -8.78 17.95 -9.55
N VAL A 60 -8.29 16.72 -9.34
CA VAL A 60 -7.28 16.47 -8.30
C VAL A 60 -5.96 17.09 -8.74
N LYS A 61 -5.35 17.89 -7.86
CA LYS A 61 -4.09 18.58 -8.17
C LYS A 61 -2.94 17.58 -8.20
N ASN A 62 -1.97 17.86 -9.06
CA ASN A 62 -0.76 17.06 -9.15
C ASN A 62 0.01 16.98 -7.83
N GLU A 63 -0.02 18.04 -7.02
CA GLU A 63 0.62 18.07 -5.70
C GLU A 63 -0.09 17.14 -4.71
N GLU A 64 -1.43 17.11 -4.71
CA GLU A 64 -2.24 16.22 -3.86
C GLU A 64 -1.95 14.75 -4.18
N LEU A 65 -1.87 14.39 -5.47
CA LEU A 65 -1.50 13.04 -5.89
C LEU A 65 -0.07 12.67 -5.50
N GLU A 66 0.87 13.61 -5.59
CA GLU A 66 2.24 13.37 -5.15
C GLU A 66 2.36 13.17 -3.65
N ASP A 67 1.63 13.96 -2.87
CA ASP A 67 1.62 13.83 -1.42
C ASP A 67 1.02 12.48 -1.00
N MET A 68 -0.01 11.99 -1.71
CA MET A 68 -0.55 10.64 -1.49
C MET A 68 0.48 9.54 -1.79
N VAL A 69 1.22 9.63 -2.89
CA VAL A 69 2.26 8.65 -3.21
C VAL A 69 3.41 8.71 -2.20
N LYS A 70 3.77 9.92 -1.73
CA LYS A 70 4.82 10.14 -0.72
C LYS A 70 4.43 9.69 0.68
N GLU A 71 3.13 9.53 0.97
CA GLU A 71 2.67 8.97 2.24
C GLU A 71 3.17 7.52 2.41
N ALA A 72 3.37 6.80 1.31
CA ALA A 72 3.89 5.45 1.33
C ALA A 72 5.42 5.43 1.58
N PRO A 73 5.92 4.44 2.36
CA PRO A 73 7.35 4.30 2.65
C PRO A 73 8.20 3.87 1.43
N GLY A 74 7.58 3.64 0.27
CA GLY A 74 8.21 3.19 -0.97
C GLY A 74 7.17 2.94 -2.07
N PRO A 75 7.54 2.27 -3.17
CA PRO A 75 6.61 1.92 -4.23
C PRO A 75 5.39 1.16 -3.71
N ILE A 76 4.19 1.63 -4.07
CA ILE A 76 2.92 1.12 -3.53
C ILE A 76 2.53 -0.17 -4.25
N ASN A 77 3.17 -1.28 -3.88
CA ASN A 77 2.69 -2.61 -4.26
C ASN A 77 1.58 -3.08 -3.32
N PHE A 78 0.96 -4.22 -3.64
CA PHE A 78 -0.15 -4.76 -2.85
C PHE A 78 0.20 -4.99 -1.36
N THR A 79 1.44 -5.35 -1.04
CA THR A 79 1.85 -5.57 0.36
C THR A 79 1.97 -4.25 1.12
N VAL A 80 2.52 -3.21 0.49
CA VAL A 80 2.59 -1.85 1.06
C VAL A 80 1.19 -1.29 1.24
N PHE A 81 0.31 -1.48 0.24
CA PHE A 81 -1.10 -1.10 0.32
C PHE A 81 -1.77 -1.71 1.55
N LEU A 82 -1.70 -3.03 1.75
CA LEU A 82 -2.26 -3.68 2.94
C LEU A 82 -1.65 -3.16 4.25
N THR A 83 -0.35 -2.84 4.25
CA THR A 83 0.34 -2.30 5.43
C THR A 83 -0.22 -0.94 5.80
N MET A 84 -0.38 -0.04 4.83
CA MET A 84 -0.93 1.30 5.02
C MET A 84 -2.35 1.25 5.57
N PHE A 85 -3.20 0.36 5.05
CA PHE A 85 -4.55 0.15 5.57
C PHE A 85 -4.55 -0.47 6.97
N GLY A 86 -3.65 -1.43 7.23
CA GLY A 86 -3.55 -2.08 8.54
C GLY A 86 -3.08 -1.12 9.64
N GLU A 87 -2.18 -0.21 9.31
CA GLU A 87 -1.74 0.86 10.21
C GLU A 87 -2.86 1.88 10.47
N LYS A 88 -3.60 2.31 9.43
CA LYS A 88 -4.74 3.24 9.60
C LYS A 88 -5.91 2.63 10.38
N LEU A 89 -6.20 1.33 10.22
CA LEU A 89 -7.30 0.66 10.92
C LEU A 89 -6.99 0.33 12.39
N LYS A 90 -5.71 0.28 12.76
CA LYS A 90 -5.25 0.07 14.14
C LYS A 90 -5.16 1.38 14.94
N GLY A 91 -5.17 2.53 14.25
CA GLY A 91 -5.10 3.87 14.83
C GLY A 91 -6.45 4.46 15.21
#